data_AF-A0A1M6N1N3-F1
#
_entry.id   AF-A0A1M6N1N3-F1
#
_cell.length_a   1.000
_cell.length_b   1.000
_cell.length_c   1.000
_cell.angle_alpha   90.00
_cell.angle_beta   90.00
_cell.angle_gamma   90.00
#
_symmetry.space_group_name_H-M   'P 1'
#
loop_
_entity.id
_entity.type
_entity.pdbx_description
1 polymer ?
#
loop_
_entity_poly.entity_id
_entity_poly.type
_entity_poly.pdbx_seq_one_letter_code
_entity_poly.pdbx_strand_id
1 'polypeptide(L)'
;MSMYNLNSINPLDKIRLTNGIDELKNSFIKLIKTNNGEAVNLLNAENLHFPTLFLLKIEIDNLNIFDNLNLRNRTAIELTNQILEKNKKSSINKYVSSDLAQIAYSVLKWIFDTGFYDDGLSNEYDEVLDITAILLIKIYKDQTILPIIADMIFDRNRKGLFNHNLVWAFFESKDPNSLIMIANRLLSTEAKDVELASKLLSFIPGIEKNNNASKEKKYTSFLNWLEENNPFLYSTGQSLQQVNRPITYVIDLGAKYLNEYVASDTGKTLKSFTYKEAKLLNEFSKLDNDTKLLLANFSSMLYQKDRNQWNKWIHYPIKEQIRIAKSMMGGEQ
;
A
#
# COMPACT_ATOMS: atom_id res chain seq x y z
N MET A 1 -3.47 -18.40 15.22
CA MET A 1 -4.02 -19.77 15.25
C MET A 1 -3.86 -20.34 13.85
N SER A 2 -3.15 -21.46 13.72
CA SER A 2 -2.63 -22.03 12.46
C SER A 2 -3.70 -22.16 11.38
N MET A 3 -3.59 -21.35 10.32
CA MET A 3 -4.40 -21.41 9.10
C MET A 3 -3.86 -22.43 8.08
N TYR A 4 -2.98 -23.35 8.49
CA TYR A 4 -2.35 -24.28 7.57
C TYR A 4 -2.96 -25.68 7.67
N ASN A 5 -3.32 -26.24 6.51
CA ASN A 5 -3.60 -27.65 6.39
C ASN A 5 -2.29 -28.44 6.57
N LEU A 6 -2.08 -29.00 7.76
CA LEU A 6 -0.85 -29.69 8.17
C LEU A 6 -0.41 -30.84 7.24
N ASN A 7 -1.30 -31.34 6.37
CA ASN A 7 -1.00 -32.43 5.45
C ASN A 7 -0.34 -31.98 4.13
N SER A 8 -0.30 -30.67 3.84
CA SER A 8 0.36 -30.12 2.64
C SER A 8 1.61 -29.28 2.97
N ILE A 9 1.95 -29.14 4.26
CA ILE A 9 3.09 -28.35 4.73
C ILE A 9 4.38 -29.14 4.52
N ASN A 10 5.44 -28.45 4.07
CA ASN A 10 6.76 -29.03 3.95
C ASN A 10 7.25 -29.59 5.31
N PRO A 11 7.88 -30.78 5.36
CA PRO A 11 8.41 -31.34 6.60
C PRO A 11 9.29 -30.37 7.42
N LEU A 12 10.11 -29.54 6.77
CA LEU A 12 10.95 -28.54 7.45
C LEU A 12 10.09 -27.43 8.08
N ASP A 13 9.08 -26.92 7.35
CA ASP A 13 8.11 -25.96 7.90
C ASP A 13 7.35 -26.55 9.09
N LYS A 14 6.98 -27.84 9.01
CA LYS A 14 6.31 -28.53 10.10
C LYS A 14 7.18 -28.56 11.35
N ILE A 15 8.45 -29.00 11.23
CA ILE A 15 9.40 -29.02 12.36
C ILE A 15 9.55 -27.63 12.96
N ARG A 16 9.72 -26.59 12.12
CA ARG A 16 9.81 -25.20 12.57
C ARG A 16 8.60 -24.78 13.42
N LEU A 17 7.39 -25.04 12.91
CA LEU A 17 6.14 -24.63 13.55
C LEU A 17 5.82 -25.44 14.82
N THR A 18 6.21 -26.72 14.89
CA THR A 18 5.91 -27.58 16.03
C THR A 18 6.99 -27.63 17.10
N ASN A 19 8.26 -27.53 16.70
CA ASN A 19 9.41 -27.75 17.58
C ASN A 19 10.34 -26.53 17.72
N GLY A 20 10.15 -25.49 16.91
CA GLY A 20 10.93 -24.27 16.97
C GLY A 20 12.20 -24.27 16.11
N ILE A 21 12.93 -23.16 16.19
CA ILE A 21 14.05 -22.83 15.30
C ILE A 21 15.26 -23.73 15.54
N ASP A 22 15.60 -24.00 16.81
CA ASP A 22 16.78 -24.82 17.14
C ASP A 22 16.62 -26.26 16.66
N GLU A 23 15.43 -26.83 16.84
CA GLU A 23 15.14 -28.19 16.38
C GLU A 23 15.14 -28.28 14.85
N LEU A 24 14.60 -27.26 14.16
CA LEU A 24 14.69 -27.15 12.70
C LEU A 24 16.15 -27.26 12.23
N LYS A 25 17.05 -26.44 12.82
CA LYS A 25 18.46 -26.40 12.45
C LYS A 25 19.16 -27.74 12.72
N ASN A 26 18.96 -28.29 13.91
CA ASN A 26 19.56 -29.57 14.32
C ASN A 26 19.10 -30.72 13.43
N SER A 27 17.78 -30.82 13.19
CA SER A 27 17.18 -31.82 12.32
C SER A 27 17.69 -31.69 10.89
N PHE A 28 17.80 -30.46 10.36
CA PHE A 28 18.31 -30.21 9.01
C PHE A 28 19.78 -30.61 8.86
N ILE A 29 20.65 -30.22 9.81
CA ILE A 29 22.07 -30.60 9.81
C ILE A 29 22.23 -32.12 9.87
N LYS A 30 21.44 -32.80 10.71
CA LYS A 30 21.44 -34.26 10.79
C LYS A 30 21.01 -34.88 9.46
N LEU A 31 19.94 -34.37 8.85
CA LEU A 31 19.42 -34.87 7.59
C LEU A 31 20.42 -34.71 6.45
N ILE A 32 21.13 -33.59 6.34
CA ILE A 32 22.20 -33.40 5.34
C ILE A 32 23.31 -34.46 5.51
N LYS A 33 23.72 -34.75 6.75
CA LYS A 33 24.76 -35.74 7.04
C LYS A 33 24.34 -37.17 6.73
N THR A 34 23.06 -37.51 6.91
CA THR A 34 22.55 -38.87 6.69
C THR A 34 22.06 -39.09 5.27
N ASN A 35 21.39 -38.10 4.68
CA ASN A 35 20.77 -38.16 3.37
C ASN A 35 20.73 -36.77 2.70
N ASN A 36 21.88 -36.36 2.14
CA ASN A 36 22.03 -35.06 1.50
C ASN A 36 20.99 -34.80 0.39
N GLY A 37 20.70 -35.82 -0.44
CA GLY A 37 19.73 -35.68 -1.54
C GLY A 37 18.33 -35.35 -1.05
N GLU A 38 17.87 -36.02 0.02
CA GLU A 38 16.56 -35.75 0.61
C GLU A 38 16.49 -34.36 1.25
N ALA A 39 17.53 -33.93 1.98
CA ALA A 39 17.57 -32.60 2.56
C ALA A 39 17.49 -31.49 1.49
N VAL A 40 18.24 -31.64 0.39
CA VAL A 40 18.19 -30.71 -0.74
C VAL A 40 16.81 -30.74 -1.43
N ASN A 41 16.20 -31.92 -1.58
CA ASN A 41 14.85 -32.04 -2.14
C ASN A 41 13.80 -31.33 -1.27
N LEU A 42 13.89 -31.43 0.05
CA LEU A 42 12.99 -30.73 0.97
C LEU A 42 13.16 -29.21 0.89
N LEU A 43 14.40 -28.72 0.77
CA LEU A 43 14.64 -27.29 0.53
C LEU A 43 14.06 -26.83 -0.81
N ASN A 44 14.25 -27.61 -1.86
CA ASN A 44 13.81 -27.25 -3.22
C ASN A 44 12.33 -27.50 -3.49
N ALA A 45 11.58 -28.04 -2.53
CA ALA A 45 10.17 -28.32 -2.69
C ALA A 45 9.35 -27.03 -2.89
N GLU A 46 8.34 -27.10 -3.76
CA GLU A 46 7.50 -25.95 -4.11
C GLU A 46 6.74 -25.41 -2.90
N ASN A 47 6.32 -26.28 -1.99
CA ASN A 47 5.56 -25.95 -0.79
C ASN A 47 6.40 -25.48 0.41
N LEU A 48 7.72 -25.30 0.26
CA LEU A 48 8.54 -24.68 1.31
C LEU A 48 8.13 -23.21 1.47
N HIS A 49 7.96 -22.76 2.72
CA HIS A 49 7.75 -21.35 3.03
C HIS A 49 9.07 -20.60 3.25
N PHE A 50 9.07 -19.32 2.89
CA PHE A 50 10.26 -18.47 3.01
C PHE A 50 10.87 -18.36 4.41
N PRO A 51 10.11 -18.25 5.53
CA PRO A 51 10.69 -18.18 6.87
C PRO A 51 11.66 -19.33 7.17
N THR A 52 11.35 -20.55 6.73
CA THR A 52 12.21 -21.71 6.93
C THR A 52 13.49 -21.61 6.12
N LEU A 53 13.41 -21.18 4.86
CA LEU A 53 14.60 -20.93 4.03
C LEU A 53 15.48 -19.83 4.66
N PHE A 54 14.87 -18.76 5.14
CA PHE A 54 15.59 -17.65 5.78
C PHE A 54 16.37 -18.10 7.01
N LEU A 55 15.72 -18.87 7.89
CA LEU A 55 16.34 -19.37 9.13
C LEU A 55 17.49 -20.36 8.91
N LEU A 56 17.43 -21.13 7.81
CA LEU A 56 18.44 -22.13 7.44
C LEU A 56 19.57 -21.58 6.57
N LYS A 57 19.54 -20.28 6.22
CA LYS A 57 20.52 -19.67 5.31
C LYS A 57 21.97 -19.83 5.79
N ILE A 58 22.23 -19.67 7.08
CA ILE A 58 23.58 -19.83 7.66
C ILE A 58 24.05 -21.29 7.53
N GLU A 59 23.15 -22.25 7.79
CA GLU A 59 23.43 -23.67 7.65
C GLU A 59 23.67 -24.06 6.19
N ILE A 60 22.91 -23.50 5.25
CA ILE A 60 23.08 -23.69 3.80
C ILE A 60 24.48 -23.24 3.36
N ASP A 61 24.92 -22.07 3.83
CA ASP A 61 26.25 -21.53 3.52
C ASP A 61 27.36 -22.39 4.16
N ASN A 62 27.24 -22.72 5.46
CA ASN A 62 28.23 -23.52 6.18
C ASN A 62 28.38 -24.95 5.63
N LEU A 63 27.32 -25.52 5.08
CA LEU A 63 27.31 -26.87 4.51
C LEU A 63 27.67 -26.86 3.01
N ASN A 64 27.92 -25.69 2.41
CA ASN A 64 28.25 -25.50 0.99
C ASN A 64 27.23 -26.13 0.02
N ILE A 65 25.94 -26.05 0.35
CA ILE A 65 24.84 -26.62 -0.48
C ILE A 65 24.08 -25.57 -1.29
N PHE A 66 24.54 -24.32 -1.29
CA PHE A 66 23.92 -23.21 -2.04
C PHE A 66 23.74 -23.53 -3.53
N ASP A 67 24.75 -24.12 -4.16
CA ASP A 67 24.71 -24.46 -5.59
C ASP A 67 23.71 -25.59 -5.92
N ASN A 68 23.33 -26.39 -4.92
CA ASN A 68 22.32 -27.45 -5.06
C ASN A 68 20.88 -26.91 -4.97
N LEU A 69 20.69 -25.65 -4.62
CA LEU A 69 19.37 -25.04 -4.53
C LEU A 69 18.79 -24.72 -5.92
N ASN A 70 17.47 -24.78 -6.01
CA ASN A 70 16.75 -24.35 -7.21
C ASN A 70 16.85 -22.83 -7.41
N LEU A 71 16.46 -22.36 -8.59
CA LEU A 71 16.55 -20.95 -8.96
C LEU A 71 15.79 -20.03 -7.98
N ARG A 72 14.58 -20.42 -7.54
CA ARG A 72 13.77 -19.65 -6.59
C ARG A 72 14.53 -19.40 -5.30
N ASN A 73 15.05 -20.46 -4.68
CA ASN A 73 15.68 -20.40 -3.38
C ASN A 73 17.03 -19.67 -3.42
N ARG A 74 17.86 -19.90 -4.45
CA ARG A 74 19.10 -19.12 -4.65
C ARG A 74 18.81 -17.64 -4.79
N THR A 75 17.84 -17.29 -5.64
CA THR A 75 17.43 -15.90 -5.85
C THR A 75 16.91 -15.28 -4.56
N ALA A 76 16.14 -16.02 -3.74
CA ALA A 76 15.64 -15.52 -2.46
C ALA A 76 16.77 -15.21 -1.46
N ILE A 77 17.77 -16.10 -1.36
CA ILE A 77 18.93 -15.88 -0.49
C ILE A 77 19.76 -14.69 -1.00
N GLU A 78 19.98 -14.58 -2.30
CA GLU A 78 20.69 -13.44 -2.91
C GLU A 78 19.99 -12.11 -2.68
N LEU A 79 18.67 -12.04 -2.88
CA LEU A 79 17.86 -10.86 -2.61
C LEU A 79 17.91 -10.49 -1.12
N THR A 80 17.78 -11.49 -0.24
CA THR A 80 17.88 -11.32 1.21
C THR A 80 19.24 -10.73 1.60
N ASN A 81 20.34 -11.30 1.08
CA ASN A 81 21.69 -10.78 1.29
C ASN A 81 21.82 -9.33 0.84
N GLN A 82 21.33 -9.02 -0.36
CA GLN A 82 21.41 -7.66 -0.92
C GLN A 82 20.64 -6.64 -0.10
N ILE A 83 19.48 -7.02 0.45
CA ILE A 83 18.69 -6.17 1.34
C ILE A 83 19.47 -5.89 2.63
N LEU A 84 19.99 -6.93 3.28
CA LEU A 84 20.63 -6.83 4.60
C LEU A 84 22.02 -6.18 4.57
N GLU A 85 22.78 -6.34 3.48
CA GLU A 85 24.15 -5.82 3.39
C GLU A 85 24.22 -4.27 3.28
N LYS A 86 23.09 -3.57 3.07
CA LYS A 86 22.94 -2.09 3.00
C LYS A 86 23.89 -1.35 2.04
N ASN A 87 24.80 -2.05 1.37
CA ASN A 87 25.91 -1.55 0.58
C ASN A 87 25.96 -2.25 -0.78
N LYS A 88 25.13 -1.81 -1.72
CA LYS A 88 25.42 -1.71 -3.17
C LYS A 88 24.17 -1.20 -3.89
N LYS A 89 24.06 0.12 -4.02
CA LYS A 89 23.08 0.81 -4.88
C LYS A 89 23.12 0.33 -6.35
N SER A 90 24.10 -0.49 -6.75
CA SER A 90 24.28 -1.01 -8.11
C SER A 90 23.54 -2.32 -8.41
N SER A 91 23.10 -3.11 -7.41
CA SER A 91 22.70 -4.52 -7.64
C SER A 91 21.20 -4.75 -7.81
N ILE A 92 20.34 -3.96 -7.14
CA ILE A 92 18.88 -4.09 -7.29
C ILE A 92 18.44 -3.79 -8.74
N ASN A 93 19.19 -2.92 -9.44
CA ASN A 93 18.98 -2.64 -10.87
C ASN A 93 19.12 -3.89 -11.77
N LYS A 94 19.83 -4.94 -11.33
CA LYS A 94 19.98 -6.19 -12.08
C LYS A 94 18.64 -6.94 -12.21
N TYR A 95 17.76 -6.80 -11.22
CA TYR A 95 16.42 -7.39 -11.21
C TYR A 95 15.36 -6.50 -11.87
N VAL A 96 15.77 -5.38 -12.46
CA VAL A 96 14.91 -4.48 -13.27
C VAL A 96 15.05 -4.78 -14.77
N SER A 97 16.05 -5.57 -15.20
CA SER A 97 16.20 -6.01 -16.60
C SER A 97 15.25 -7.17 -16.97
N SER A 98 14.75 -7.20 -18.22
CA SER A 98 13.56 -7.95 -18.66
C SER A 98 13.53 -9.43 -18.27
N ASP A 99 14.65 -10.14 -18.34
CA ASP A 99 14.64 -11.60 -18.21
C ASP A 99 14.72 -12.05 -16.73
N LEU A 100 15.37 -11.25 -15.88
CA LEU A 100 15.47 -11.50 -14.43
C LEU A 100 14.35 -10.82 -13.64
N ALA A 101 13.68 -9.83 -14.22
CA ALA A 101 12.61 -9.10 -13.55
C ALA A 101 11.43 -10.00 -13.18
N GLN A 102 11.02 -10.91 -14.07
CA GLN A 102 9.92 -11.82 -13.79
C GLN A 102 10.27 -12.85 -12.70
N ILE A 103 11.52 -13.33 -12.68
CA ILE A 103 12.01 -14.26 -11.65
C ILE A 103 12.08 -13.55 -10.29
N ALA A 104 12.63 -12.34 -10.26
CA ALA A 104 12.70 -11.56 -9.04
C ALA A 104 11.29 -11.23 -8.51
N TYR A 105 10.37 -10.83 -9.38
CA TYR A 105 8.98 -10.61 -9.02
C TYR A 105 8.35 -11.85 -8.37
N SER A 106 8.43 -13.02 -9.02
CA SER A 106 7.81 -14.25 -8.51
C SER A 106 8.42 -14.69 -7.18
N VAL A 107 9.73 -14.52 -7.01
CA VAL A 107 10.45 -14.82 -5.76
C VAL A 107 10.07 -13.85 -4.65
N LEU A 108 10.05 -12.53 -4.91
CA LEU A 108 9.62 -11.51 -3.95
C LEU A 108 8.17 -11.72 -3.52
N LYS A 109 7.30 -12.08 -4.47
CA LYS A 109 5.90 -12.40 -4.20
C LYS A 109 5.77 -13.61 -3.29
N TRP A 110 6.51 -14.69 -3.57
CA TRP A 110 6.56 -15.87 -2.70
C TRP A 110 7.14 -15.57 -1.30
N ILE A 111 8.21 -14.77 -1.23
CA ILE A 111 8.79 -14.28 0.03
C ILE A 111 7.71 -13.60 0.86
N PHE A 112 6.95 -12.69 0.25
CA PHE A 112 5.95 -11.91 0.94
C PHE A 112 4.73 -12.76 1.35
N ASP A 113 4.14 -13.50 0.40
CA ASP A 113 2.91 -14.28 0.61
C ASP A 113 3.09 -15.41 1.64
N THR A 114 4.31 -15.96 1.76
CA THR A 114 4.59 -17.00 2.77
C THR A 114 5.24 -16.45 4.04
N GLY A 115 5.86 -15.27 3.97
CA GLY A 115 6.64 -14.71 5.06
C GLY A 115 5.84 -13.85 6.04
N PHE A 116 4.78 -13.18 5.61
CA PHE A 116 4.05 -12.24 6.47
C PHE A 116 3.43 -12.88 7.73
N TYR A 117 3.15 -14.19 7.70
CA TYR A 117 2.65 -14.93 8.87
C TYR A 117 3.64 -14.98 10.03
N ASP A 118 4.93 -14.86 9.73
CA ASP A 118 6.04 -14.85 10.68
C ASP A 118 6.58 -13.41 10.88
N ASP A 119 5.79 -12.37 10.60
CA ASP A 119 6.15 -10.98 10.89
C ASP A 119 6.46 -10.77 12.39
N GLY A 120 7.64 -10.21 12.67
CA GLY A 120 8.22 -10.12 14.01
C GLY A 120 9.16 -11.27 14.38
N LEU A 121 9.57 -12.13 13.41
CA LEU A 121 10.52 -13.23 13.64
C LEU A 121 11.91 -12.73 14.09
N SER A 122 12.44 -11.70 13.42
CA SER A 122 13.66 -10.99 13.80
C SER A 122 13.69 -9.62 13.11
N ASN A 123 14.53 -8.69 13.59
CA ASN A 123 14.64 -7.36 12.97
C ASN A 123 15.10 -7.45 11.50
N GLU A 124 16.04 -8.35 11.20
CA GLU A 124 16.53 -8.60 9.85
C GLU A 124 15.43 -9.20 8.96
N TYR A 125 14.62 -10.09 9.51
CA TYR A 125 13.48 -10.67 8.80
C TYR A 125 12.43 -9.62 8.44
N ASP A 126 12.08 -8.77 9.42
CA ASP A 126 11.14 -7.68 9.24
C ASP A 126 11.66 -6.67 8.21
N GLU A 127 12.97 -6.38 8.21
CA GLU A 127 13.62 -5.53 7.19
C GLU A 127 13.48 -6.15 5.78
N VAL A 128 13.65 -7.46 5.64
CA VAL A 128 13.45 -8.16 4.37
C VAL A 128 12.00 -8.07 3.89
N LEU A 129 11.02 -8.28 4.78
CA LEU A 129 9.60 -8.15 4.42
C LEU A 129 9.25 -6.70 4.04
N ASP A 130 9.74 -5.71 4.78
CA ASP A 130 9.50 -4.29 4.51
C ASP A 130 10.03 -3.88 3.13
N ILE A 131 11.29 -4.22 2.83
CA ILE A 131 11.90 -3.90 1.53
C ILE A 131 11.23 -4.71 0.40
N THR A 132 10.83 -5.96 0.65
CA THR A 132 10.06 -6.75 -0.31
C THR A 132 8.73 -6.08 -0.66
N ALA A 133 7.98 -5.61 0.34
CA ALA A 133 6.74 -4.86 0.13
C ALA A 133 6.97 -3.59 -0.71
N ILE A 134 8.04 -2.84 -0.40
CA ILE A 134 8.42 -1.64 -1.17
C ILE A 134 8.71 -2.00 -2.63
N LEU A 135 9.49 -3.05 -2.89
CA LEU A 135 9.83 -3.46 -4.26
C LEU A 135 8.59 -3.90 -5.04
N LEU A 136 7.74 -4.74 -4.45
CA LEU A 136 6.50 -5.22 -5.07
C LEU A 136 5.56 -4.07 -5.43
N ILE A 137 5.33 -3.12 -4.52
CA ILE A 137 4.47 -1.96 -4.80
C ILE A 137 5.13 -0.98 -5.78
N LYS A 138 6.35 -0.54 -5.48
CA LYS A 138 6.94 0.61 -6.16
C LYS A 138 7.50 0.26 -7.53
N ILE A 139 8.13 -0.89 -7.66
CA ILE A 139 8.81 -1.34 -8.88
C ILE A 139 7.87 -2.20 -9.72
N TYR A 140 7.27 -3.23 -9.12
CA TYR A 140 6.44 -4.19 -9.85
C TYR A 140 4.96 -3.81 -9.94
N LYS A 141 4.52 -2.76 -9.23
CA LYS A 141 3.12 -2.28 -9.23
C LYS A 141 2.11 -3.35 -8.81
N ASP A 142 2.52 -4.33 -8.01
CA ASP A 142 1.64 -5.39 -7.52
C ASP A 142 0.78 -4.88 -6.36
N GLN A 143 -0.42 -4.42 -6.67
CA GLN A 143 -1.38 -3.94 -5.67
C GLN A 143 -2.09 -5.09 -4.92
N THR A 144 -1.92 -6.35 -5.33
CA THR A 144 -2.61 -7.49 -4.71
C THR A 144 -2.17 -7.72 -3.27
N ILE A 145 -0.99 -7.23 -2.88
CA ILE A 145 -0.45 -7.35 -1.52
C ILE A 145 -0.94 -6.26 -0.56
N LEU A 146 -1.67 -5.23 -1.04
CA LEU A 146 -2.13 -4.12 -0.21
C LEU A 146 -2.94 -4.54 1.03
N PRO A 147 -3.87 -5.53 0.95
CA PRO A 147 -4.57 -6.00 2.14
C PRO A 147 -3.63 -6.56 3.21
N ILE A 148 -2.64 -7.34 2.80
CA ILE A 148 -1.64 -7.93 3.70
C ILE A 148 -0.78 -6.83 4.33
N ILE A 149 -0.31 -5.86 3.54
CA ILE A 149 0.45 -4.70 4.06
C ILE A 149 -0.39 -3.92 5.09
N ALA A 150 -1.67 -3.66 4.80
CA ALA A 150 -2.55 -2.99 5.74
C ALA A 150 -2.63 -3.77 7.06
N ASP A 151 -2.87 -5.08 7.00
CA ASP A 151 -2.93 -5.92 8.19
C ASP A 151 -1.62 -5.86 8.99
N MET A 152 -0.46 -6.00 8.34
CA MET A 152 0.86 -5.88 8.98
C MET A 152 1.07 -4.51 9.66
N ILE A 153 0.66 -3.40 9.03
CA ILE A 153 0.78 -2.05 9.60
C ILE A 153 0.06 -1.97 10.96
N PHE A 154 -1.16 -2.47 11.02
CA PHE A 154 -1.99 -2.42 12.23
C PHE A 154 -1.51 -3.43 13.27
N ASP A 155 -1.12 -4.64 12.85
CA ASP A 155 -0.59 -5.68 13.73
C ASP A 155 0.70 -5.21 14.43
N ARG A 156 1.64 -4.63 13.68
CA ARG A 156 2.85 -4.02 14.24
C ARG A 156 2.53 -2.87 15.18
N ASN A 157 1.59 -2.00 14.82
CA ASN A 157 1.16 -0.89 15.69
C ASN A 157 0.58 -1.39 17.02
N ARG A 158 -0.23 -2.46 17.00
CA ARG A 158 -0.75 -3.07 18.24
C ARG A 158 0.38 -3.57 19.14
N LYS A 159 1.42 -4.16 18.55
CA LYS A 159 2.63 -4.65 19.23
C LYS A 159 3.63 -3.52 19.59
N GLY A 160 3.44 -2.29 19.10
CA GLY A 160 4.39 -1.19 19.30
C GLY A 160 5.66 -1.30 18.46
N LEU A 161 5.63 -2.09 17.39
CA LEU A 161 6.74 -2.30 16.45
C LEU A 161 6.76 -1.21 15.36
N PHE A 162 7.91 -1.06 14.71
CA PHE A 162 8.12 -0.08 13.65
C PHE A 162 7.34 -0.43 12.37
N ASN A 163 6.54 0.51 11.87
CA ASN A 163 5.69 0.30 10.69
C ASN A 163 5.89 1.35 9.58
N HIS A 164 6.83 2.28 9.71
CA HIS A 164 6.95 3.40 8.79
C HIS A 164 7.25 2.98 7.35
N ASN A 165 8.06 1.93 7.14
CA ASN A 165 8.36 1.42 5.80
C ASN A 165 7.14 0.78 5.15
N LEU A 166 6.35 0.01 5.90
CA LEU A 166 5.10 -0.57 5.41
C LEU A 166 4.07 0.52 5.09
N VAL A 167 3.91 1.52 5.96
CA VAL A 167 3.02 2.67 5.69
C VAL A 167 3.48 3.42 4.44
N TRP A 168 4.79 3.63 4.28
CA TRP A 168 5.32 4.25 3.07
C TRP A 168 5.04 3.39 1.83
N ALA A 169 5.35 2.09 1.86
CA ALA A 169 5.07 1.15 0.78
C ALA A 169 3.59 1.17 0.38
N PHE A 170 2.69 1.14 1.37
CA PHE A 170 1.25 1.17 1.15
C PHE A 170 0.82 2.39 0.32
N PHE A 171 1.31 3.59 0.67
CA PHE A 171 0.94 4.81 -0.04
C PHE A 171 1.69 5.03 -1.37
N GLU A 172 2.83 4.38 -1.58
CA GLU A 172 3.53 4.37 -2.88
C GLU A 172 2.74 3.60 -3.97
N SER A 173 1.67 2.87 -3.59
CA SER A 173 0.74 2.27 -4.55
C SER A 173 -0.02 3.31 -5.37
N LYS A 174 -0.18 4.52 -4.83
CA LYS A 174 -0.89 5.64 -5.43
C LYS A 174 -2.32 5.30 -5.87
N ASP A 175 -2.95 4.34 -5.18
CA ASP A 175 -4.36 3.98 -5.39
C ASP A 175 -5.22 4.55 -4.26
N PRO A 176 -6.05 5.58 -4.51
CA PRO A 176 -6.90 6.14 -3.46
C PRO A 176 -7.92 5.14 -2.89
N ASN A 177 -8.31 4.09 -3.64
CA ASN A 177 -9.26 3.08 -3.13
C ASN A 177 -8.64 2.25 -2.00
N SER A 178 -7.30 2.13 -1.96
CA SER A 178 -6.59 1.48 -0.86
C SER A 178 -6.91 2.12 0.51
N LEU A 179 -7.29 3.40 0.54
CA LEU A 179 -7.69 4.10 1.78
C LEU A 179 -8.84 3.40 2.51
N ILE A 180 -9.69 2.65 1.80
CA ILE A 180 -10.77 1.85 2.39
C ILE A 180 -10.21 0.82 3.39
N MET A 181 -9.05 0.22 3.09
CA MET A 181 -8.41 -0.76 3.98
C MET A 181 -8.00 -0.13 5.31
N ILE A 182 -7.54 1.13 5.27
CA ILE A 182 -7.23 1.92 6.47
C ILE A 182 -8.52 2.35 7.17
N ALA A 183 -9.51 2.83 6.43
CA ALA A 183 -10.77 3.33 6.98
C ALA A 183 -11.58 2.24 7.69
N ASN A 184 -11.54 1.00 7.21
CA ASN A 184 -12.17 -0.13 7.89
C ASN A 184 -11.68 -0.29 9.34
N ARG A 185 -10.46 0.16 9.65
CA ARG A 185 -9.87 0.11 10.99
C ARG A 185 -10.41 1.20 11.93
N LEU A 186 -11.12 2.21 11.42
CA LEU A 186 -11.89 3.14 12.25
C LEU A 186 -13.01 2.44 13.03
N LEU A 187 -13.53 1.33 12.49
CA LEU A 187 -14.57 0.51 13.11
C LEU A 187 -13.99 -0.57 14.05
N SER A 188 -12.66 -0.66 14.19
CA SER A 188 -12.01 -1.67 15.04
C SER A 188 -12.41 -1.50 16.52
N THR A 189 -12.51 -2.62 17.22
CA THR A 189 -12.64 -2.65 18.68
C THR A 189 -11.34 -2.24 19.37
N GLU A 190 -10.20 -2.43 18.70
CA GLU A 190 -8.87 -2.09 19.22
C GLU A 190 -8.61 -0.58 19.14
N ALA A 191 -8.40 0.07 20.29
CA ALA A 191 -8.20 1.53 20.35
C ALA A 191 -6.96 1.99 19.55
N LYS A 192 -5.89 1.18 19.55
CA LYS A 192 -4.66 1.45 18.78
C LYS A 192 -4.91 1.46 17.27
N ASP A 193 -5.80 0.61 16.77
CA ASP A 193 -6.17 0.59 15.36
C ASP A 193 -6.91 1.87 14.98
N VAL A 194 -7.93 2.25 15.77
CA VAL A 194 -8.72 3.47 15.52
C VAL A 194 -7.84 4.71 15.56
N GLU A 195 -6.90 4.78 16.50
CA GLU A 195 -5.93 5.88 16.60
C GLU A 195 -5.04 5.98 15.37
N LEU A 196 -4.43 4.88 14.93
CA LEU A 196 -3.55 4.89 13.77
C LEU A 196 -4.34 5.22 12.49
N ALA A 197 -5.51 4.62 12.29
CA ALA A 197 -6.37 4.92 11.14
C ALA A 197 -6.76 6.41 11.11
N SER A 198 -7.17 6.97 12.25
CA SER A 198 -7.51 8.39 12.35
C SER A 198 -6.31 9.30 12.05
N LYS A 199 -5.09 8.88 12.44
CA LYS A 199 -3.85 9.61 12.13
C LYS A 199 -3.54 9.57 10.64
N LEU A 200 -3.59 8.38 10.02
CA LEU A 200 -3.28 8.18 8.60
C LEU A 200 -4.29 8.87 7.67
N LEU A 201 -5.55 8.98 8.11
CA LEU A 201 -6.64 9.63 7.36
C LEU A 201 -6.91 11.07 7.79
N SER A 202 -6.05 11.67 8.62
CA SER A 202 -6.27 13.00 9.19
C SER A 202 -6.29 14.15 8.16
N PHE A 203 -5.83 13.90 6.94
CA PHE A 203 -5.96 14.85 5.82
C PHE A 203 -7.39 14.93 5.26
N ILE A 204 -8.28 14.01 5.67
CA ILE A 204 -9.69 13.98 5.26
C ILE A 204 -10.53 14.73 6.29
N PRO A 205 -11.33 15.72 5.86
CA PRO A 205 -12.20 16.47 6.77
C PRO A 205 -13.10 15.56 7.60
N GLY A 206 -13.19 15.83 8.91
CA GLY A 206 -14.07 15.11 9.83
C GLY A 206 -13.52 13.81 10.42
N ILE A 207 -12.35 13.33 9.99
CA ILE A 207 -11.76 12.07 10.50
C ILE A 207 -10.81 12.28 11.69
N GLU A 208 -10.49 13.53 12.02
CA GLU A 208 -9.54 13.89 13.06
C GLU A 208 -9.79 13.21 14.41
N LYS A 209 -8.71 12.89 15.13
CA LYS A 209 -8.76 12.21 16.44
C LYS A 209 -9.62 12.97 17.45
N ASN A 210 -9.56 14.31 17.43
CA ASN A 210 -10.28 15.18 18.36
C ASN A 210 -11.75 15.40 17.99
N ASN A 211 -12.21 14.85 16.87
CA ASN A 211 -13.63 14.92 16.52
C ASN A 211 -14.43 13.95 17.41
N ASN A 212 -15.43 14.49 18.12
CA ASN A 212 -16.35 13.76 19.00
C ASN A 212 -17.36 12.87 18.24
N ALA A 213 -17.28 12.80 16.92
CA ALA A 213 -18.09 11.89 16.11
C ALA A 213 -17.86 10.41 16.50
N SER A 214 -18.93 9.61 16.47
CA SER A 214 -18.84 8.15 16.67
C SER A 214 -18.01 7.49 15.55
N LYS A 215 -17.50 6.28 15.80
CA LYS A 215 -16.70 5.51 14.83
C LYS A 215 -17.45 5.30 13.51
N GLU A 216 -18.74 4.99 13.60
CA GLU A 216 -19.64 4.77 12.47
C GLU A 216 -19.82 6.06 11.67
N LYS A 217 -20.04 7.20 12.35
CA LYS A 217 -20.14 8.49 11.68
C LYS A 217 -18.85 8.85 10.95
N LYS A 218 -17.68 8.66 11.57
CA LYS A 218 -16.38 8.89 10.90
C LYS A 218 -16.23 8.01 9.66
N TYR A 219 -16.56 6.73 9.77
CA TYR A 219 -16.48 5.80 8.65
C TYR A 219 -17.45 6.18 7.51
N THR A 220 -18.71 6.49 7.80
CA THR A 220 -19.68 6.93 6.79
C THR A 220 -19.26 8.26 6.15
N SER A 221 -18.78 9.23 6.94
CA SER A 221 -18.24 10.49 6.40
C SER A 221 -17.04 10.24 5.49
N PHE A 222 -16.15 9.32 5.84
CA PHE A 222 -15.04 8.91 4.98
C PHE A 222 -15.54 8.32 3.65
N LEU A 223 -16.49 7.38 3.69
CA LEU A 223 -17.00 6.74 2.48
C LEU A 223 -17.64 7.75 1.53
N ASN A 224 -18.49 8.64 2.06
CA ASN A 224 -19.11 9.71 1.27
C ASN A 224 -18.06 10.65 0.68
N TRP A 225 -17.05 11.04 1.47
CA TRP A 225 -15.96 11.88 0.99
C TRP A 225 -15.15 11.19 -0.11
N LEU A 226 -14.83 9.91 0.06
CA LEU A 226 -14.08 9.16 -0.94
C LEU A 226 -14.91 9.03 -2.22
N GLU A 227 -16.17 8.62 -2.13
CA GLU A 227 -17.06 8.49 -3.30
C GLU A 227 -17.16 9.78 -4.11
N GLU A 228 -17.32 10.93 -3.42
CA GLU A 228 -17.44 12.23 -4.08
C GLU A 228 -16.12 12.68 -4.73
N ASN A 229 -14.97 12.37 -4.11
CA ASN A 229 -13.70 12.97 -4.49
C ASN A 229 -12.76 12.03 -5.26
N ASN A 230 -12.97 10.72 -5.23
CA ASN A 230 -12.07 9.71 -5.81
C ASN A 230 -11.61 10.02 -7.24
N PRO A 231 -12.47 10.45 -8.18
CA PRO A 231 -12.05 10.76 -9.56
C PRO A 231 -11.06 11.93 -9.68
N PHE A 232 -10.94 12.74 -8.63
CA PHE A 232 -10.17 13.99 -8.58
C PHE A 232 -8.99 13.90 -7.60
N LEU A 233 -8.76 12.73 -6.99
CA LEU A 233 -7.67 12.52 -6.04
C LEU A 233 -6.37 12.17 -6.75
N TYR A 234 -5.29 12.81 -6.32
CA TYR A 234 -3.94 12.41 -6.71
C TYR A 234 -2.98 12.41 -5.51
N SER A 235 -2.00 11.52 -5.58
CA SER A 235 -0.98 11.36 -4.56
C SER A 235 0.00 12.54 -4.58
N THR A 236 0.28 13.10 -3.40
CA THR A 236 1.28 14.18 -3.25
C THR A 236 2.71 13.66 -3.17
N GLY A 237 2.88 12.36 -2.91
CA GLY A 237 4.17 11.75 -2.57
C GLY A 237 4.70 12.08 -1.16
N GLN A 238 3.93 12.79 -0.32
CA GLN A 238 4.33 13.01 1.07
C GLN A 238 4.28 11.71 1.88
N SER A 239 5.23 11.55 2.80
CA SER A 239 5.31 10.36 3.66
C SER A 239 5.62 10.71 5.11
N LEU A 240 5.34 9.74 6.01
CA LEU A 240 5.70 9.84 7.43
C LEU A 240 7.22 9.90 7.69
N GLN A 241 8.04 9.59 6.69
CA GLN A 241 9.50 9.73 6.77
C GLN A 241 9.94 11.19 6.60
N GLN A 242 9.12 12.03 5.96
CA GLN A 242 9.41 13.43 5.68
C GLN A 242 8.67 14.38 6.63
N VAL A 243 7.42 14.07 6.97
CA VAL A 243 6.55 14.93 7.77
C VAL A 243 5.70 14.12 8.76
N ASN A 244 5.44 14.67 9.94
CA ASN A 244 4.69 13.97 11.00
C ASN A 244 3.19 13.75 10.69
N ARG A 245 2.64 14.51 9.74
CA ARG A 245 1.24 14.47 9.28
C ARG A 245 1.20 14.65 7.76
N PRO A 246 1.51 13.61 6.97
CA PRO A 246 1.51 13.70 5.52
C PRO A 246 0.09 13.89 4.99
N ILE A 247 -0.03 14.76 4.00
CA ILE A 247 -1.24 14.89 3.19
C ILE A 247 -1.06 13.95 2.01
N THR A 248 -1.43 12.68 2.15
CA THR A 248 -1.10 11.66 1.14
C THR A 248 -1.79 11.91 -0.20
N TYR A 249 -3.06 12.34 -0.15
CA TYR A 249 -3.85 12.66 -1.33
C TYR A 249 -4.42 14.06 -1.23
N VAL A 250 -4.55 14.73 -2.37
CA VAL A 250 -5.22 16.02 -2.50
C VAL A 250 -6.22 15.97 -3.65
N ILE A 251 -7.22 16.84 -3.56
CA ILE A 251 -8.26 16.99 -4.59
C ILE A 251 -7.77 18.05 -5.58
N ASP A 252 -7.76 17.72 -6.87
CA ASP A 252 -7.64 18.74 -7.91
C ASP A 252 -8.98 19.48 -8.05
N LEU A 253 -9.07 20.67 -7.44
CA LEU A 253 -10.28 21.49 -7.48
C LEU A 253 -10.63 21.96 -8.91
N GLY A 254 -9.64 22.14 -9.78
CA GLY A 254 -9.88 22.53 -11.17
C GLY A 254 -10.48 21.39 -11.97
N ALA A 255 -9.94 20.18 -11.80
CA ALA A 255 -10.48 18.97 -12.39
C ALA A 255 -11.89 18.66 -11.85
N LYS A 256 -12.11 18.79 -10.54
CA LYS A 256 -13.43 18.65 -9.91
C LYS A 256 -14.43 19.69 -10.42
N TYR A 257 -14.00 20.94 -10.59
CA TYR A 257 -14.81 22.01 -11.19
C TYR A 257 -15.19 21.72 -12.65
N LEU A 258 -14.35 21.06 -13.44
CA LEU A 258 -14.69 20.64 -14.80
C LEU A 258 -15.31 19.24 -14.89
N ASN A 259 -15.43 18.51 -13.77
CA ASN A 259 -15.79 17.09 -13.73
C ASN A 259 -14.90 16.20 -14.62
N GLU A 260 -13.60 16.47 -14.61
CA GLU A 260 -12.59 15.72 -15.34
C GLU A 260 -11.75 14.85 -14.44
N TYR A 261 -11.48 13.62 -14.88
CA TYR A 261 -10.76 12.64 -14.07
C TYR A 261 -9.27 12.93 -14.14
N VAL A 262 -8.60 12.76 -12.99
CA VAL A 262 -7.14 12.87 -12.90
C VAL A 262 -6.50 11.51 -12.74
N ALA A 263 -5.31 11.34 -13.30
CA ALA A 263 -4.47 10.19 -12.99
C ALA A 263 -3.97 10.32 -11.54
N SER A 264 -4.22 9.30 -10.73
CA SER A 264 -3.93 9.33 -9.29
C SER A 264 -2.44 9.49 -8.96
N ASP A 265 -1.56 9.22 -9.92
CA ASP A 265 -0.11 9.23 -9.75
C ASP A 265 0.56 10.57 -10.08
N THR A 266 -0.08 11.37 -10.93
CA THR A 266 0.47 12.61 -11.50
C THR A 266 -0.43 13.82 -11.30
N GLY A 267 -1.71 13.62 -10.96
CA GLY A 267 -2.72 14.68 -10.89
C GLY A 267 -3.08 15.28 -12.25
N LYS A 268 -2.53 14.76 -13.35
CA LYS A 268 -2.84 15.26 -14.70
C LYS A 268 -4.19 14.73 -15.14
N THR A 269 -4.96 15.57 -15.83
CA THR A 269 -6.20 15.12 -16.46
C THR A 269 -5.91 14.08 -17.54
N LEU A 270 -6.79 13.10 -17.66
CA LEU A 270 -6.67 12.03 -18.67
C LEU A 270 -6.88 12.56 -20.10
N LYS A 271 -7.58 13.69 -20.25
CA LYS A 271 -7.77 14.39 -21.51
C LYS A 271 -7.09 15.76 -21.50
N SER A 272 -6.69 16.22 -22.68
CA SER A 272 -6.28 17.61 -22.91
C SER A 272 -7.49 18.53 -22.88
N PHE A 273 -7.34 19.70 -22.27
CA PHE A 273 -8.40 20.71 -22.26
C PHE A 273 -8.56 21.39 -23.61
N THR A 274 -9.80 21.68 -23.98
CA THR A 274 -10.15 22.60 -25.05
C THR A 274 -9.76 24.03 -24.67
N TYR A 275 -9.66 24.92 -25.67
CA TYR A 275 -9.39 26.35 -25.43
C TYR A 275 -10.39 26.99 -24.47
N LYS A 276 -11.66 26.59 -24.54
CA LYS A 276 -12.73 27.10 -23.65
C LYS A 276 -12.53 26.64 -22.21
N GLU A 277 -12.28 25.34 -22.00
CA GLU A 277 -12.01 24.76 -20.67
C GLU A 277 -10.75 25.39 -20.04
N ALA A 278 -9.69 25.58 -20.83
CA ALA A 278 -8.47 26.25 -20.36
C ALA A 278 -8.73 27.71 -19.93
N LYS A 279 -9.59 28.44 -20.67
CA LYS A 279 -9.99 29.80 -20.29
C LYS A 279 -10.80 29.81 -18.99
N LEU A 280 -11.75 28.87 -18.83
CA LEU A 280 -12.53 28.73 -17.61
C LEU A 280 -11.64 28.42 -16.40
N LEU A 281 -10.67 27.52 -16.54
CA LEU A 281 -9.71 27.19 -15.47
C LEU A 281 -8.82 28.39 -15.10
N ASN A 282 -8.45 29.24 -16.06
CA ASN A 282 -7.69 30.45 -15.78
C ASN A 282 -8.52 31.49 -15.02
N GLU A 283 -9.83 31.61 -15.30
CA GLU A 283 -10.71 32.46 -14.50
C GLU A 283 -10.92 31.86 -13.09
N PHE A 284 -11.15 30.55 -13.00
CA PHE A 284 -11.30 29.82 -11.74
C PHE A 284 -10.05 29.89 -10.85
N SER A 285 -8.85 29.79 -11.42
CA SER A 285 -7.59 29.80 -10.66
C SER A 285 -7.32 31.13 -9.93
N LYS A 286 -7.93 32.23 -10.38
CA LYS A 286 -7.82 33.57 -9.79
C LYS A 286 -8.74 33.78 -8.57
N LEU A 287 -9.68 32.88 -8.33
CA LEU A 287 -10.61 32.96 -7.20
C LEU A 287 -9.91 32.58 -5.89
N ASP A 288 -10.49 33.03 -4.77
CA ASP A 288 -10.10 32.58 -3.43
C ASP A 288 -10.46 31.11 -3.21
N ASN A 289 -9.84 30.48 -2.20
CA ASN A 289 -9.98 29.04 -1.96
C ASN A 289 -11.40 28.63 -1.58
N ASP A 290 -12.14 29.46 -0.81
CA ASP A 290 -13.51 29.14 -0.39
C ASP A 290 -14.44 29.15 -1.59
N THR A 291 -14.30 30.15 -2.48
CA THR A 291 -15.06 30.21 -3.72
C THR A 291 -14.71 29.06 -4.67
N LYS A 292 -13.42 28.68 -4.78
CA LYS A 292 -13.01 27.50 -5.57
C LYS A 292 -13.65 26.22 -5.07
N LEU A 293 -13.61 26.00 -3.76
CA LEU A 293 -14.20 24.83 -3.12
C LEU A 293 -15.72 24.78 -3.35
N LEU A 294 -16.41 25.90 -3.16
CA LEU A 294 -17.84 26.04 -3.43
C LEU A 294 -18.17 25.66 -4.88
N LEU A 295 -17.48 26.25 -5.85
CA LEU A 295 -17.74 26.00 -7.26
C LEU A 295 -17.40 24.56 -7.67
N ALA A 296 -16.30 24.00 -7.17
CA ALA A 296 -15.91 22.62 -7.46
C ALA A 296 -16.95 21.61 -6.93
N ASN A 297 -17.40 21.79 -5.68
CA ASN A 297 -18.42 20.94 -5.08
C ASN A 297 -19.79 21.11 -5.79
N PHE A 298 -20.20 22.35 -6.06
CA PHE A 298 -21.45 22.61 -6.79
C PHE A 298 -21.43 21.99 -8.19
N SER A 299 -20.33 22.18 -8.91
CA SER A 299 -20.15 21.66 -10.26
C SER A 299 -20.26 20.14 -10.28
N SER A 300 -19.59 19.46 -9.34
CA SER A 300 -19.61 18.00 -9.27
C SER A 300 -20.99 17.45 -8.91
N MET A 301 -21.64 18.05 -7.90
CA MET A 301 -23.01 17.71 -7.54
C MET A 301 -23.97 17.89 -8.73
N LEU A 302 -23.88 19.03 -9.44
CA LEU A 302 -24.77 19.32 -10.57
C LEU A 302 -24.53 18.36 -11.72
N TYR A 303 -23.28 17.99 -12.00
CA TYR A 303 -22.94 17.02 -13.04
C TYR A 303 -23.52 15.62 -12.75
N GLN A 304 -23.45 15.18 -11.49
CA GLN A 304 -24.01 13.89 -11.07
C GLN A 304 -25.54 13.88 -11.14
N LYS A 305 -26.19 14.99 -10.76
CA LYS A 305 -27.66 15.10 -10.76
C LYS A 305 -28.25 15.33 -12.16
N ASP A 306 -27.68 16.25 -12.93
CA ASP A 306 -28.17 16.64 -14.26
C ASP A 306 -27.03 17.20 -15.14
N ARG A 307 -26.47 16.33 -15.99
CA ARG A 307 -25.40 16.68 -16.93
C ARG A 307 -25.80 17.78 -17.93
N ASN A 308 -27.08 17.88 -18.30
CA ASN A 308 -27.54 18.89 -19.25
C ASN A 308 -27.57 20.28 -18.61
N GLN A 309 -28.06 20.36 -17.36
CA GLN A 309 -28.01 21.61 -16.60
C GLN A 309 -26.58 22.02 -16.28
N TRP A 310 -25.73 21.06 -15.91
CA TRP A 310 -24.30 21.31 -15.71
C TRP A 310 -23.65 21.91 -16.96
N ASN A 311 -23.89 21.33 -18.13
CA ASN A 311 -23.32 21.81 -19.38
C ASN A 311 -23.79 23.22 -19.74
N LYS A 312 -25.01 23.62 -19.34
CA LYS A 312 -25.45 25.02 -19.49
C LYS A 312 -24.75 25.94 -18.49
N TRP A 313 -24.70 25.54 -17.22
CA TRP A 313 -24.18 26.34 -16.12
C TRP A 313 -22.68 26.64 -16.27
N ILE A 314 -21.86 25.65 -16.66
CA ILE A 314 -20.39 25.80 -16.76
C ILE A 314 -19.96 26.83 -17.82
N HIS A 315 -20.86 27.17 -18.75
CA HIS A 315 -20.64 28.16 -19.80
C HIS A 315 -21.12 29.57 -19.41
N TYR A 316 -21.76 29.77 -18.25
CA TYR A 316 -22.08 31.10 -17.75
C TYR A 316 -20.82 31.87 -17.33
N PRO A 317 -20.86 33.21 -17.33
CA PRO A 317 -19.78 34.01 -16.77
C PRO A 317 -19.49 33.62 -15.32
N ILE A 318 -18.22 33.61 -14.90
CA ILE A 318 -17.81 33.12 -13.57
C ILE A 318 -18.57 33.77 -12.41
N LYS A 319 -18.91 35.07 -12.52
CA LYS A 319 -19.73 35.78 -11.52
C LYS A 319 -21.13 35.19 -11.36
N GLU A 320 -21.74 34.80 -12.47
CA GLU A 320 -23.07 34.21 -12.48
C GLU A 320 -23.05 32.77 -11.97
N GLN A 321 -22.00 32.02 -12.29
CA GLN A 321 -21.77 30.70 -11.72
C GLN A 321 -21.69 30.75 -10.19
N ILE A 322 -20.91 31.70 -9.64
CA ILE A 322 -20.79 31.92 -8.19
C ILE A 322 -22.14 32.29 -7.57
N ARG A 323 -22.90 33.18 -8.21
CA ARG A 323 -24.22 33.61 -7.73
C ARG A 323 -25.18 32.43 -7.61
N ILE A 324 -25.25 31.58 -8.64
CA ILE A 324 -26.09 30.38 -8.67
C ILE A 324 -25.63 29.38 -7.59
N ALA A 325 -24.32 29.09 -7.52
CA ALA A 325 -23.77 28.15 -6.55
C ALA A 325 -24.05 28.60 -5.10
N LYS A 326 -23.86 29.89 -4.78
CA LYS A 326 -24.19 30.45 -3.46
C LYS A 326 -25.68 30.34 -3.13
N SER A 327 -26.55 30.61 -4.10
CA SER A 327 -28.01 30.50 -3.90
C SER A 327 -28.47 29.07 -3.64
N MET A 328 -27.84 28.09 -4.29
CA MET A 328 -28.27 26.69 -4.22
C MET A 328 -27.61 25.91 -3.08
N MET A 329 -26.36 26.23 -2.71
CA MET A 329 -25.63 25.56 -1.63
C MET A 329 -25.66 26.32 -0.30
N GLY A 330 -25.84 27.66 -0.33
CA GLY A 330 -25.89 28.49 0.87
C GLY A 330 -27.23 28.43 1.62
N GLY A 331 -28.22 27.68 1.12
CA GLY A 331 -29.50 27.42 1.78
C GLY A 331 -29.52 26.14 2.63
N GLU A 332 -28.42 25.38 2.67
CA GLU A 332 -28.26 24.16 3.50
C GLU A 332 -27.20 24.38 4.60
N GLN A 333 -27.41 25.37 5.47
CA GLN A 333 -26.65 25.52 6.73
C GLN A 333 -27.45 25.02 7.93
#